data_AF-A0A7C1AX75-F1
#
_entry.id   AF-A0A7C1AX75-F1
#
_cell.length_a   1.000
_cell.length_b   1.000
_cell.length_c   1.000
_cell.angle_alpha   90.00
_cell.angle_beta   90.00
_cell.angle_gamma   90.00
#
_symmetry.space_group_name_H-M   'P 1'
#
loop_
_entity.id
_entity.type
_entity.pdbx_description
1 polymer ?
#
loop_
_entity_poly.entity_id
_entity_poly.type
_entity_poly.pdbx_seq_one_letter_code
_entity_poly.pdbx_strand_id
1 'polypeptide(L)'
;MIKERWLLNLDEKKLTVEVLTDYLTNAGTIKLNGEVIKAWEGSIWSGLPEPFEIAGHPAILTRRSLALNRHDLLIDGEKVSKKR
;
A
#
# COMPACT_ATOMS: atom_id res chain seq x y z
N MET A 1 14.00 -2.06 5.74
CA MET A 1 12.87 -2.03 4.79
C MET A 1 11.72 -2.84 5.35
N ILE A 2 10.56 -2.21 5.54
CA ILE A 2 9.35 -2.86 6.06
C ILE A 2 8.54 -3.36 4.88
N LYS A 3 8.06 -4.60 4.97
CA LYS A 3 7.21 -5.23 3.95
C LYS A 3 5.85 -5.54 4.56
N GLU A 4 4.80 -4.94 4.02
CA GLU A 4 3.42 -5.23 4.36
C GLU A 4 2.75 -5.90 3.15
N ARG A 5 1.87 -6.88 3.40
CA ARG A 5 1.23 -7.67 2.35
C ARG A 5 -0.25 -7.85 2.62
N TRP A 6 -1.06 -7.71 1.58
CA TRP A 6 -2.48 -8.03 1.55
C TRP A 6 -2.75 -9.07 0.46
N LEU A 7 -3.58 -10.07 0.80
CA LEU A 7 -4.11 -11.04 -0.15
C LEU A 7 -5.57 -10.69 -0.35
N LEU A 8 -5.90 -10.24 -1.55
CA LEU A 8 -7.22 -9.77 -1.93
C LEU A 8 -7.89 -10.83 -2.81
N ASN A 9 -9.21 -10.93 -2.68
CA ASN A 9 -10.08 -11.55 -3.67
C ASN A 9 -10.96 -10.44 -4.22
N LEU A 10 -10.66 -9.95 -5.41
CA LEU A 10 -11.45 -8.94 -6.13
C LEU A 10 -11.87 -9.53 -7.47
N ASP A 11 -13.15 -9.44 -7.83
CA ASP A 11 -13.71 -9.99 -9.08
C ASP A 11 -13.26 -11.43 -9.38
N GLU A 12 -13.36 -12.30 -8.37
CA GLU A 12 -12.93 -13.72 -8.43
C GLU A 12 -11.42 -13.93 -8.70
N LYS A 13 -10.63 -12.86 -8.75
CA LYS A 13 -9.18 -12.90 -8.92
C LYS A 13 -8.48 -12.76 -7.57
N LYS A 14 -7.51 -13.66 -7.35
CA LYS A 14 -6.57 -13.57 -6.24
C LYS A 14 -5.48 -12.56 -6.60
N LEU A 15 -5.42 -11.47 -5.84
CA LEU A 15 -4.41 -10.42 -6.02
C LEU A 15 -3.55 -10.32 -4.76
N THR A 16 -2.26 -10.05 -4.96
CA THR A 16 -1.33 -9.77 -3.88
C THR A 16 -0.87 -8.33 -3.97
N VAL A 17 -1.17 -7.53 -2.95
CA VAL A 17 -0.64 -6.18 -2.81
C VAL A 17 0.49 -6.21 -1.81
N GLU A 18 1.65 -5.73 -2.20
CA GLU A 18 2.82 -5.60 -1.33
C GLU A 18 3.22 -4.13 -1.25
N VAL A 19 3.43 -3.65 -0.03
CA VAL A 19 3.93 -2.32 0.23
C VAL A 19 5.31 -2.47 0.85
N LEU A 20 6.30 -1.86 0.21
CA LEU A 20 7.66 -1.77 0.69
C LEU A 20 7.89 -0.33 1.12
N THR A 21 8.26 -0.13 2.38
CA THR A 21 8.55 1.22 2.90
C THR A 21 9.91 1.23 3.58
N ASP A 22 10.70 2.23 3.25
CA ASP A 22 11.93 2.53 3.95
C ASP A 22 11.62 3.22 5.29
N TYR A 23 12.26 2.76 6.36
CA TYR A 23 12.00 3.29 7.70
C TYR A 23 12.69 4.65 7.93
N LEU A 24 13.84 4.88 7.29
CA LEU A 24 14.65 6.07 7.47
C LEU A 24 14.14 7.22 6.62
N THR A 25 13.82 6.94 5.36
CA THR A 25 13.40 7.98 4.41
C THR A 25 11.90 8.12 4.29
N ASN A 26 11.13 7.09 4.67
CA ASN A 26 9.71 6.97 4.34
C ASN A 26 9.42 6.88 2.82
N ALA A 27 10.43 6.64 2.00
CA ALA A 27 10.20 6.29 0.60
C ALA A 27 9.51 4.93 0.53
N GLY A 28 8.72 4.69 -0.51
CA GLY A 28 8.10 3.38 -0.65
C GLY A 28 7.58 3.06 -2.03
N THR A 29 7.14 1.82 -2.16
CA THR A 29 6.70 1.23 -3.41
C THR A 29 5.54 0.29 -3.16
N ILE A 30 4.51 0.38 -4.00
CA ILE A 30 3.38 -0.54 -4.06
C ILE A 30 3.60 -1.49 -5.22
N LYS A 31 3.48 -2.78 -4.94
CA LYS A 31 3.48 -3.85 -5.94
C LYS A 31 2.15 -4.57 -5.98
N LEU A 32 1.66 -4.83 -7.18
CA LEU A 32 0.50 -5.68 -7.45
C LEU A 32 0.97 -6.94 -8.17
N ASN A 33 0.74 -8.11 -7.57
CA ASN A 33 1.22 -9.40 -8.08
C ASN A 33 2.74 -9.43 -8.41
N GLY A 34 3.53 -8.65 -7.66
CA GLY A 34 4.98 -8.54 -7.82
C GLY A 34 5.44 -7.40 -8.75
N GLU A 35 4.54 -6.81 -9.53
CA GLU A 35 4.83 -5.68 -10.42
C GLU A 35 4.67 -4.34 -9.70
N VAL A 36 5.60 -3.40 -9.90
CA VAL A 36 5.53 -2.07 -9.31
C VAL A 36 4.48 -1.24 -10.03
N ILE A 37 3.43 -0.82 -9.30
CA ILE A 37 2.35 0.02 -9.85
C ILE A 37 2.45 1.49 -9.42
N LYS A 38 3.10 1.74 -8.28
CA LYS A 38 3.25 3.09 -7.73
C LYS A 38 4.49 3.14 -6.84
N ALA A 39 5.20 4.26 -6.87
CA ALA A 39 6.28 4.57 -5.94
C ALA A 39 6.14 6.01 -5.44
N TRP A 40 6.68 6.29 -4.27
CA TRP A 40 6.76 7.65 -3.74
C TRP A 40 8.11 7.88 -3.08
N GLU A 41 8.58 9.11 -3.20
CA GLU A 41 9.80 9.53 -2.55
C GLU A 41 9.57 9.80 -1.07
N GLY A 42 10.64 9.61 -0.30
CA GLY A 42 10.65 9.84 1.12
C GLY A 42 10.80 11.32 1.43
N SER A 43 9.74 11.98 1.87
CA SER A 43 9.85 13.32 2.46
C SER A 43 9.03 13.38 3.74
N ILE A 44 9.54 14.18 4.67
CA ILE A 44 8.81 14.62 5.86
C ILE A 44 7.59 15.47 5.51
N TRP A 45 7.54 16.02 4.29
CA TRP A 45 6.42 16.83 3.78
C TRP A 45 5.54 16.10 2.74
N SER A 46 6.07 15.07 2.06
CA SER A 46 5.29 14.23 1.14
C SER A 46 4.90 12.93 1.84
N GLY A 47 3.69 12.92 2.38
CA GLY A 47 3.10 11.74 3.02
C GLY A 47 2.35 10.89 2.00
N LEU A 48 2.77 9.63 1.87
CA LEU A 48 2.09 8.54 1.14
C LEU A 48 1.88 8.78 -0.36
N PRO A 49 1.66 7.71 -1.13
CA PRO A 49 1.26 7.89 -2.51
C PRO A 49 -0.15 8.46 -2.56
N GLU A 50 -0.37 9.33 -3.56
CA GLU A 50 -1.69 9.70 -4.05
C GLU A 50 -2.59 8.48 -4.31
N PRO A 51 -3.92 8.66 -4.40
CA PRO A 51 -4.83 7.60 -4.82
C PRO A 51 -4.30 6.84 -6.04
N PHE A 52 -4.46 5.52 -6.02
CA PHE A 52 -4.02 4.62 -7.08
C PHE A 52 -5.13 3.61 -7.37
N GLU A 53 -4.89 2.69 -8.29
CA GLU A 53 -5.90 1.71 -8.72
C GLU A 53 -5.39 0.29 -8.51
N ILE A 54 -6.28 -0.60 -8.08
CA ILE A 54 -6.04 -2.05 -8.00
C ILE A 54 -7.12 -2.74 -8.82
N ALA A 55 -6.74 -3.27 -9.99
CA ALA A 55 -7.64 -4.06 -10.84
C ALA A 55 -8.98 -3.38 -11.17
N GLY A 56 -8.98 -2.07 -11.49
CA GLY A 56 -10.22 -1.32 -11.76
C GLY A 56 -10.80 -0.59 -10.55
N HIS A 57 -10.32 -0.88 -9.34
CA HIS A 57 -10.87 -0.30 -8.11
C HIS A 57 -9.99 0.83 -7.56
N PRO A 58 -10.57 2.00 -7.21
CA PRO A 58 -9.85 3.06 -6.53
C PRO A 58 -9.33 2.57 -5.16
N ALA A 59 -8.05 2.83 -4.92
CA ALA A 59 -7.34 2.41 -3.73
C ALA A 59 -6.56 3.58 -3.10
N ILE A 60 -6.48 3.56 -1.78
CA ILE A 60 -5.76 4.56 -1.00
C ILE A 60 -4.91 3.83 0.05
N LEU A 61 -3.65 4.22 0.13
CA LEU A 61 -2.76 3.79 1.19
C LEU A 61 -2.70 4.90 2.23
N THR A 62 -3.19 4.62 3.43
CA THR A 62 -3.14 5.57 4.55
C THR A 62 -2.10 5.13 5.56
N ARG A 63 -1.49 6.08 6.27
CA ARG A 63 -0.48 5.78 7.27
C ARG A 63 -1.17 5.69 8.62
N ARG A 64 -1.19 4.49 9.19
CA ARG A 64 -1.75 4.23 10.52
C ARG A 64 -0.86 4.77 11.63
N SER A 65 0.46 4.66 11.47
CA SER A 65 1.41 5.08 12.50
C SER A 65 2.74 5.48 11.88
N LEU A 66 3.18 6.72 12.17
CA LEU A 66 4.52 7.21 11.84
C LEU A 66 5.60 6.39 12.57
N ALA A 67 5.45 6.22 13.88
CA ALA A 67 6.44 5.53 14.72
C ALA A 67 6.62 4.04 14.36
N LEU A 68 5.54 3.37 13.93
CA LEU A 68 5.59 1.95 13.55
C LEU A 68 5.70 1.74 12.04
N ASN A 69 5.71 2.84 11.26
CA ASN A 69 5.67 2.86 9.80
C ASN A 69 4.68 1.85 9.20
N ARG A 70 3.46 1.83 9.75
CA ARG A 70 2.38 0.92 9.36
C ARG A 70 1.37 1.63 8.49
N HIS A 71 0.86 0.90 7.51
CA HIS A 71 -0.13 1.41 6.57
C HIS A 71 -1.46 0.66 6.69
N ASP A 72 -2.54 1.33 6.33
CA ASP A 72 -3.84 0.73 6.09
C ASP A 72 -4.16 0.90 4.61
N LEU A 73 -4.59 -0.19 3.97
CA LEU A 73 -5.02 -0.20 2.57
C LEU A 73 -6.54 -0.07 2.55
N LEU A 74 -7.04 0.89 1.78
CA LEU A 74 -8.46 1.06 1.50
C LEU A 74 -8.70 0.80 0.01
N ILE A 75 -9.75 0.05 -0.32
CA ILE A 75 -10.21 -0.23 -1.69
C ILE A 75 -11.70 0.04 -1.71
N ASP A 76 -12.18 0.84 -2.67
CA ASP A 76 -13.57 1.33 -2.72
C ASP A 76 -14.03 2.03 -1.42
N GLY A 77 -13.08 2.63 -0.69
CA GLY A 77 -13.33 3.25 0.61
C GLY A 77 -13.39 2.27 1.79
N GLU A 78 -13.33 0.96 1.54
CA GLU A 78 -13.32 -0.05 2.60
C GLU A 78 -11.90 -0.47 2.98
N LYS A 79 -11.67 -0.58 4.29
CA LYS A 79 -10.37 -1.00 4.81
C LYS A 79 -10.17 -2.50 4.63
N VAL A 80 -9.10 -2.85 3.91
CA VAL A 80 -8.67 -4.24 3.77
C VAL A 80 -7.86 -4.67 4.99
N SER A 81 -8.30 -5.75 5.61
CA SER A 81 -7.56 -6.40 6.69
C SER A 81 -6.28 -7.07 6.17
N LYS A 82 -5.17 -6.82 6.88
CA LYS A 82 -3.92 -7.55 6.64
C LYS A 82 -4.13 -9.00 7.07
N LYS A 83 -3.85 -9.97 6.19
CA LYS A 83 -3.66 -11.35 6.64
C LYS A 83 -2.29 -11.44 7.32
N ARG A 84 -2.31 -11.78 8.62
CA ARG A 84 -1.12 -12.11 9.40
C ARG A 84 -0.45 -13.36 8.86
#